data_AF-A0A653DVA5-F1
#
_entry.id   AF-A0A653DVA5-F1
#
_cell.length_a   1.000
_cell.length_b   1.000
_cell.length_c   1.000
_cell.angle_alpha   90.00
_cell.angle_beta   90.00
_cell.angle_gamma   90.00
#
_symmetry.space_group_name_H-M   'P 1'
#
loop_
_entity.id
_entity.type
_entity.pdbx_description
1 polymer ?
#
loop_
_entity_poly.entity_id
_entity_poly.type
_entity_poly.pdbx_seq_one_letter_code
_entity_poly.pdbx_strand_id
1 'polypeptide(L)'
;VFLLLQGSENKFEFKLSYKFLKLSDARIRYGNATQRSYRGKLSTGTYCDRLLEGCTRRSCRIQSPNYPGVYPRNVTCTYRVRERNVPSVKHALIAVRQANYRYKERGQARFDNSDRVLR
;
A
#
# COMPACT_ATOMS: atom_id res chain seq x y z
N VAL A 1 -1.91 -11.62 0.14
CA VAL A 1 -1.72 -10.40 0.97
C VAL A 1 -0.21 -10.16 1.08
N PHE A 2 0.31 -8.97 0.77
CA PHE A 2 1.70 -8.65 1.14
C PHE A 2 1.79 -8.52 2.67
N LEU A 3 1.92 -9.66 3.33
CA LEU A 3 2.36 -9.82 4.72
C LEU A 3 3.70 -10.56 4.61
N LEU A 4 4.81 -9.91 4.96
CA LEU A 4 5.97 -10.69 5.43
C LEU A 4 5.97 -10.56 6.94
N LEU A 5 5.16 -11.40 7.58
CA LEU A 5 5.40 -11.79 8.95
C LEU A 5 5.24 -13.31 8.98
N GLN A 6 6.37 -13.97 8.77
CA GLN A 6 6.56 -15.35 9.17
C GLN A 6 7.03 -15.28 10.62
N GLY A 7 6.15 -15.67 11.55
CA GLY A 7 6.41 -15.63 12.99
C GLY A 7 5.43 -16.53 13.71
N SER A 8 5.95 -17.69 14.13
CA SER A 8 5.31 -18.74 14.93
C SER A 8 4.50 -18.19 16.10
N GLU A 9 3.37 -18.84 16.41
CA GLU A 9 2.51 -18.68 17.60
C GLU A 9 2.34 -17.26 18.16
N ASN A 10 1.39 -16.48 17.64
CA ASN A 10 0.95 -15.26 18.32
C ASN A 10 -0.58 -15.22 18.39
N LYS A 11 -1.15 -15.12 19.60
CA LYS A 11 -2.55 -14.74 19.79
C LYS A 11 -2.71 -13.32 19.28
N PHE A 12 -3.40 -13.16 18.16
CA PHE A 12 -3.64 -11.84 17.58
C PHE A 12 -4.82 -11.17 18.29
N GLU A 13 -4.54 -10.15 19.09
CA GLU A 13 -5.54 -9.21 19.58
C GLU A 13 -5.64 -8.04 18.59
N PHE A 14 -6.87 -7.70 18.15
CA PHE A 14 -7.10 -6.60 17.21
C PHE A 14 -7.84 -5.46 17.89
N LYS A 15 -7.27 -4.26 17.88
CA LYS A 15 -7.95 -3.02 18.28
C LYS A 15 -8.37 -2.24 17.04
N LEU A 16 -9.68 -2.09 16.82
CA LEU A 16 -10.22 -1.33 15.70
C LEU A 16 -10.54 0.11 16.14
N SER A 17 -9.92 1.08 15.46
CA SER A 17 -10.23 2.52 15.59
C SER A 17 -10.52 3.10 14.22
N TYR A 18 -11.50 4.01 14.11
CA TYR A 18 -11.80 4.71 12.87
C TYR A 18 -11.69 6.24 13.06
N LYS A 19 -11.31 6.95 12.00
CA LYS A 19 -11.24 8.41 11.94
C LYS A 19 -11.49 8.88 10.51
N PHE A 20 -12.34 9.89 10.34
CA PHE A 20 -12.51 10.56 9.05
C PHE A 20 -11.30 11.46 8.78
N LEU A 21 -10.67 11.31 7.61
CA LEU A 21 -9.49 12.06 7.20
C LEU A 21 -9.81 12.88 5.95
N LYS A 22 -9.23 14.08 5.85
CA LYS A 22 -9.20 14.84 4.59
C LYS A 22 -8.38 14.06 3.54
N LEU A 23 -8.65 14.29 2.26
CA LEU A 23 -7.95 13.60 1.16
C LEU A 23 -6.42 13.82 1.23
N SER A 24 -5.98 14.99 1.66
CA SER A 24 -4.57 15.35 1.89
C SER A 24 -3.90 14.51 2.99
N ASP A 25 -4.68 14.10 3.99
CA ASP A 25 -4.19 13.42 5.19
C ASP A 25 -4.24 11.90 5.03
N ALA A 26 -5.10 11.40 4.13
CA ALA A 26 -5.20 10.01 3.72
C ALA A 26 -4.04 9.56 2.79
N ARG A 27 -2.80 9.95 3.14
CA ARG A 27 -1.55 9.71 2.39
C ARG A 27 -1.25 8.24 2.14
N ILE A 28 -1.69 7.38 3.05
CA ILE A 28 -1.54 5.93 2.95
C ILE A 28 -2.43 5.36 1.82
N ARG A 29 -3.63 5.92 1.62
CA ARG A 29 -4.58 5.51 0.58
C ARG A 29 -4.35 6.21 -0.76
N TYR A 30 -4.01 7.50 -0.75
CA TYR A 30 -3.97 8.31 -1.99
C TYR A 30 -2.57 8.80 -2.37
N GLY A 31 -1.57 8.59 -1.52
CA GLY A 31 -0.23 9.16 -1.70
C GLY A 31 -0.18 10.63 -1.27
N ASN A 32 0.94 11.30 -1.52
CA ASN A 32 1.05 12.73 -1.27
C ASN A 32 0.26 13.51 -2.35
N ALA A 33 -0.37 14.63 -1.99
CA ALA A 33 -1.11 15.48 -2.92
C ALA A 33 -0.25 15.92 -4.14
N THR A 34 1.05 16.14 -3.92
CA THR A 34 2.01 16.56 -4.95
C THR A 34 2.72 15.39 -5.67
N GLN A 35 2.75 14.21 -5.06
CA GLN A 35 3.36 13.00 -5.62
C GLN A 35 2.49 11.79 -5.32
N ARG A 36 1.45 11.61 -6.14
CA ARG A 36 0.61 10.41 -6.09
C ARG A 36 1.47 9.21 -6.44
N SER A 37 1.56 8.25 -5.52
CA SER A 37 2.28 7.01 -5.77
C SER A 37 1.59 6.25 -6.90
N TYR A 38 2.30 6.00 -7.99
CA TYR A 38 1.71 5.27 -9.12
C TYR A 38 1.63 3.79 -8.78
N ARG A 39 0.40 3.25 -8.79
CA ARG A 39 0.11 1.86 -8.41
C ARG A 39 -0.08 0.92 -9.59
N GLY A 40 0.15 1.41 -10.82
CA GLY A 40 -0.16 0.68 -12.04
C GLY A 40 -1.59 0.90 -12.54
N LYS A 41 -1.78 0.68 -13.83
CA LYS A 41 -3.08 0.69 -14.52
C LYS A 41 -3.82 -0.61 -14.23
N LEU A 42 -5.13 -0.55 -14.00
CA LEU A 42 -5.97 -1.73 -13.84
C LEU A 42 -6.01 -2.49 -15.18
N SER A 43 -5.83 -3.81 -15.13
CA SER A 43 -6.02 -4.67 -16.30
C SER A 43 -7.51 -4.83 -16.58
N THR A 44 -7.91 -4.66 -17.84
CA THR A 44 -9.29 -4.83 -18.28
C THR A 44 -9.80 -6.23 -17.94
N GLY A 45 -11.04 -6.32 -17.44
CA GLY A 45 -11.66 -7.60 -17.07
C GLY A 45 -11.16 -8.21 -15.76
N THR A 46 -10.34 -7.51 -14.98
CA THR A 46 -9.80 -8.03 -13.72
C THR A 46 -10.20 -7.13 -12.54
N TYR A 47 -10.31 -7.74 -11.36
CA TYR A 47 -10.63 -6.99 -10.13
C TYR A 47 -9.46 -6.13 -9.64
N CYS A 48 -8.23 -6.65 -9.72
CA CYS A 48 -7.07 -6.02 -9.09
C CYS A 48 -5.75 -6.25 -9.82
N ASP A 49 -5.76 -6.83 -11.02
CA ASP A 49 -4.51 -7.00 -11.76
C ASP A 49 -4.01 -5.64 -12.22
N ARG A 50 -2.71 -5.40 -12.06
CA ARG A 50 -2.12 -4.10 -12.38
C ARG A 50 -0.92 -4.21 -13.29
N LEU A 51 -0.86 -3.30 -14.25
CA LEU A 51 0.30 -3.09 -15.11
C LEU A 51 1.08 -1.85 -14.64
N LEU A 52 2.29 -2.07 -14.13
CA LEU A 52 3.23 -1.04 -13.75
C LEU A 52 4.18 -0.78 -14.92
N GLU A 53 4.07 0.40 -15.52
CA GLU A 53 4.90 0.85 -16.65
C GLU A 53 5.70 2.11 -16.30
N GLY A 54 6.94 2.18 -16.80
CA GLY A 54 7.79 3.36 -16.69
C GLY A 54 8.31 3.62 -15.28
N CYS A 55 8.53 2.58 -14.49
CA CYS A 55 8.96 2.67 -13.10
C CYS A 55 10.40 3.19 -12.94
N THR A 56 11.16 3.29 -14.03
CA THR A 56 12.45 4.01 -14.03
C THR A 56 12.26 5.52 -13.97
N ARG A 57 11.17 6.06 -14.56
CA ARG A 57 10.89 7.51 -14.61
C ARG A 57 9.97 8.00 -13.50
N ARG A 58 9.27 7.09 -12.82
CA ARG A 58 8.31 7.41 -11.75
C ARG A 58 8.41 6.41 -10.61
N SER A 59 8.11 6.84 -9.38
CA SER A 59 8.04 5.92 -8.24
C SER A 59 6.79 5.04 -8.33
N CYS A 60 7.00 3.77 -8.68
CA CYS A 60 5.98 2.72 -8.64
C CYS A 60 5.86 2.12 -7.24
N ARG A 61 4.63 1.88 -6.78
CA ARG A 61 4.37 1.16 -5.52
C ARG A 61 3.38 0.04 -5.75
N ILE A 62 3.77 -1.17 -5.37
CA ILE A 62 2.88 -2.31 -5.30
C ILE A 62 2.24 -2.32 -3.92
N GLN A 63 0.92 -2.49 -3.89
CA GLN A 63 0.14 -2.47 -2.66
C GLN A 63 -1.06 -3.37 -2.83
N SER A 64 -1.40 -4.13 -1.78
CA SER A 64 -2.60 -4.96 -1.75
C SER A 64 -3.85 -4.12 -2.07
N PRO A 65 -4.85 -4.71 -2.76
CA PRO A 65 -6.11 -4.03 -3.03
C PRO A 65 -6.74 -3.53 -1.73
N ASN A 66 -7.33 -2.35 -1.75
CA ASN A 66 -8.04 -1.77 -0.61
C ASN A 66 -7.21 -1.48 0.66
N TYR A 67 -5.87 -1.64 0.67
CA TYR A 67 -5.05 -1.24 1.84
C TYR A 67 -5.29 0.23 2.22
N PRO A 68 -5.43 0.59 3.51
CA PRO A 68 -5.34 -0.24 4.72
C PRO A 68 -6.68 -0.81 5.19
N GLY A 69 -7.71 -0.81 4.34
CA GLY A 69 -9.02 -1.37 4.61
C GLY A 69 -9.08 -2.90 4.46
N VAL A 70 -10.30 -3.41 4.33
CA VAL A 70 -10.59 -4.85 4.29
C VAL A 70 -10.09 -5.47 2.98
N TYR A 71 -9.29 -6.53 3.09
CA TYR A 71 -8.85 -7.32 1.94
C TYR A 71 -9.94 -8.33 1.54
N PRO A 72 -10.37 -8.37 0.27
CA PRO A 72 -11.31 -9.38 -0.22
C PRO A 72 -10.76 -10.79 -0.03
N ARG A 73 -11.63 -11.74 0.31
CA ARG A 73 -11.28 -13.16 0.38
C ARG A 73 -11.25 -13.77 -1.02
N ASN A 74 -10.39 -14.77 -1.22
CA ASN A 74 -10.32 -15.57 -2.44
C ASN A 74 -10.06 -14.76 -3.72
N VAL A 75 -9.29 -13.68 -3.60
CA VAL A 75 -8.89 -12.84 -4.74
C VAL A 75 -7.40 -13.02 -5.01
N THR A 76 -7.08 -13.36 -6.25
CA THR A 76 -5.71 -13.43 -6.77
C THR A 76 -5.47 -12.20 -7.65
N CYS A 77 -4.41 -11.45 -7.33
CA CYS A 77 -4.02 -10.25 -8.08
C CYS A 77 -2.65 -10.43 -8.71
N THR A 78 -2.56 -10.17 -10.01
CA THR A 78 -1.32 -10.24 -10.78
C THR A 78 -0.76 -8.85 -11.02
N TYR A 79 0.48 -8.60 -10.59
CA TYR A 79 1.19 -7.34 -10.85
C TYR A 79 2.24 -7.56 -11.93
N ARG A 80 2.07 -6.94 -13.09
CA ARG A 80 3.01 -7.00 -14.22
C ARG A 80 3.87 -5.74 -14.24
N VAL A 81 5.18 -5.88 -14.15
CA VAL A 81 6.13 -4.76 -14.27
C VAL A 81 6.73 -4.79 -15.66
N ARG A 82 6.60 -3.69 -16.42
CA ARG A 82 7.10 -3.57 -17.79
C ARG A 82 7.87 -2.26 -17.97
N GLU A 83 9.08 -2.34 -18.48
CA GLU A 83 9.86 -1.17 -18.90
C GLU A 83 10.06 -1.25 -20.42
N ARG A 84 9.62 -0.23 -21.15
CA ARG A 84 9.70 -0.22 -22.63
C ARG A 84 11.05 0.30 -23.11
N ASN A 85 11.68 1.18 -22.34
CA ASN A 85 12.93 1.84 -22.71
C ASN A 85 14.04 1.37 -21.75
N VAL A 86 14.57 0.17 -21.99
CA VAL A 86 15.68 -0.37 -21.22
C VAL A 86 16.99 0.15 -21.80
N PRO A 87 17.85 0.85 -21.02
CA PRO A 87 19.17 1.27 -21.50
C PRO A 87 20.04 0.06 -21.85
N SER A 88 20.78 0.13 -22.96
CA SER A 88 21.54 -0.99 -23.56
C SER A 88 22.60 -1.63 -22.66
N VAL A 89 23.02 -0.96 -21.57
CA VAL A 89 24.07 -1.44 -20.64
C VAL A 89 23.49 -1.76 -19.24
N LYS A 90 22.17 -1.77 -19.06
CA LYS A 90 21.54 -2.04 -17.77
C LYS A 90 20.73 -3.34 -17.78
N HIS A 91 20.88 -4.11 -16.72
CA HIS A 91 20.10 -5.33 -16.49
C HIS A 91 19.01 -5.07 -15.46
N ALA A 92 17.86 -5.71 -15.63
CA ALA A 92 16.75 -5.59 -14.68
C ALA A 92 17.04 -6.41 -13.42
N LEU A 93 16.98 -5.77 -12.26
CA LEU A 93 17.04 -6.41 -10.95
C LEU A 93 15.77 -6.05 -10.17
N ILE A 94 15.09 -7.06 -9.64
CA ILE A 94 13.90 -6.87 -8.81
C ILE A 94 14.29 -7.10 -7.35
N ALA A 95 14.28 -6.04 -6.56
CA ALA A 95 14.45 -6.11 -5.12
C ALA A 95 13.10 -5.86 -4.43
N VAL A 96 12.65 -6.81 -3.61
CA VAL A 96 11.45 -6.65 -2.79
C VAL A 96 11.89 -6.19 -1.40
N ARG A 97 11.53 -4.96 -1.04
CA ARG A 97 11.83 -4.40 0.28
C ARG A 97 10.56 -3.98 0.98
N GLN A 98 10.36 -4.49 2.19
CA GLN A 98 9.40 -3.93 3.13
C GLN A 98 10.18 -2.98 4.05
N ALA A 99 9.96 -1.67 3.89
CA ALA A 99 10.50 -0.72 4.86
C ALA A 99 9.88 -1.02 6.22
N ASN A 100 10.71 -1.15 7.26
CA ASN A 100 10.31 -1.48 8.63
C ASN A 100 8.94 -0.88 8.98
N TYR A 101 8.02 -1.77 9.37
CA TYR A 101 6.66 -1.50 9.83
C TYR A 101 6.61 -0.72 11.17
N ARG A 102 7.57 0.17 11.43
CA ARG A 102 7.32 1.22 12.42
C ARG A 102 6.33 2.18 11.77
N TYR A 103 5.02 1.91 11.95
CA TYR A 103 4.03 2.97 11.98
C TYR A 103 4.67 4.05 12.86
N LYS A 104 5.15 5.14 12.24
CA LYS A 104 5.65 6.25 13.02
C LYS A 104 4.44 6.77 13.79
N GLU A 105 4.33 6.37 15.05
CA GLU A 105 3.59 7.08 16.09
C GLU A 105 4.00 8.56 16.20
N ARG A 106 5.04 8.99 15.46
CA ARG A 106 5.34 10.40 15.19
C ARG A 106 4.33 11.13 14.28
N GLY A 107 3.20 10.50 14.00
CA GLY A 107 1.96 11.20 13.74
C GLY A 107 0.88 10.57 14.61
N GLN A 108 1.03 10.64 15.93
CA GLN A 108 -0.09 10.50 16.85
C GLN A 108 -1.18 11.43 16.32
N ALA A 109 -2.14 10.88 15.57
CA ALA A 109 -3.50 11.15 15.96
C ALA A 109 -3.54 10.66 17.41
N ARG A 110 -3.26 11.56 18.36
CA ARG A 110 -3.71 11.39 19.72
C ARG A 110 -5.21 11.17 19.53
N PHE A 111 -5.64 9.92 19.59
CA PHE A 111 -7.00 9.63 19.98
C PHE A 111 -7.02 10.05 21.43
N ASP A 112 -7.33 11.32 21.63
CA ASP A 112 -7.49 11.85 22.96
C ASP A 112 -8.67 11.11 23.59
N ASN A 113 -8.59 10.82 24.89
CA ASN A 113 -9.61 10.04 25.58
C ASN A 113 -11.00 10.72 25.53
N SER A 114 -11.07 11.98 25.13
CA SER A 114 -12.27 12.77 24.87
C SER A 114 -13.07 12.32 23.63
N ASP A 115 -12.43 11.69 22.64
CA ASP A 115 -13.09 11.20 21.41
C ASP A 115 -13.73 9.81 21.58
N ARG A 116 -13.62 9.19 22.77
CA ARG A 116 -14.16 7.85 23.08
C ARG A 116 -15.65 7.84 23.43
N VAL A 117 -16.29 9.00 23.50
CA VAL A 117 -17.71 9.09 23.80
C VAL A 117 -18.46 9.48 22.53
N LEU A 118 -18.96 8.48 21.81
CA LEU A 118 -20.15 8.67 20.99
C LEU A 118 -21.32 8.83 21.99
N ARG A 119 -21.75 10.08 22.18
CA ARG A 119 -23.08 10.36 22.72
C ARG A 119 -24.11 10.11 21.62
#